data_AF-A0A4R5NJY6-F1
#
_entry.id   AF-A0A4R5NJY6-F1
#
_cell.length_a   1.000
_cell.length_b   1.000
_cell.length_c   1.000
_cell.angle_alpha   90.00
_cell.angle_beta   90.00
_cell.angle_gamma   90.00
#
_symmetry.space_group_name_H-M   'P 1'
#
loop_
_entity.id
_entity.type
_entity.pdbx_description
1 polymer ?
#
loop_
_entity_poly.entity_id
_entity_poly.type
_entity_poly.pdbx_seq_one_letter_code
_entity_poly.pdbx_strand_id
1 'polypeptide(L)'
;MPPHAFLGYSLSELGSIFLLITGFGGWFIWLVNHFITRPLQDSINNLANTVQDFKNSSKEEHREFKEHFEKLDKKLEEHELKLTKDNEEIKTLFNRKEEG
;
A
#
# COMPACT_ATOMS: atom_id res chain seq x y z
N MET A 1 -56.68 -21.43 -42.21
CA MET A 1 -55.54 -20.52 -41.92
C MET A 1 -55.24 -20.70 -40.44
N PRO A 2 -54.09 -21.27 -40.05
CA PRO A 2 -53.89 -21.69 -38.67
C PRO A 2 -53.73 -20.45 -37.74
N PRO A 3 -54.35 -20.45 -36.55
CA PRO A 3 -54.54 -19.27 -35.71
C PRO A 3 -53.32 -18.97 -34.81
N HIS A 4 -52.11 -18.92 -35.38
CA HIS A 4 -50.87 -18.74 -34.61
C HIS A 4 -50.02 -17.55 -35.04
N ALA A 5 -50.56 -16.65 -35.88
CA ALA A 5 -49.90 -15.41 -36.23
C ALA A 5 -50.49 -14.26 -35.40
N PHE A 6 -49.73 -13.76 -34.44
CA PHE A 6 -49.99 -12.47 -33.81
C PHE A 6 -48.82 -11.56 -34.21
N LEU A 7 -49.08 -10.47 -34.93
CA LEU A 7 -48.06 -9.57 -35.50
C LEU A 7 -47.13 -10.22 -36.56
N GLY A 8 -47.62 -11.17 -37.35
CA GLY A 8 -46.86 -11.77 -38.46
C GLY A 8 -45.75 -12.75 -38.04
N TYR A 9 -45.52 -12.90 -36.74
CA TYR A 9 -44.61 -13.88 -36.14
C TYR A 9 -45.39 -14.88 -35.27
N SER A 10 -44.87 -16.10 -35.17
CA SER A 10 -45.40 -17.11 -34.26
C SER A 10 -45.04 -16.76 -32.82
N LEU A 11 -45.93 -17.03 -31.86
CA LEU A 11 -45.61 -16.95 -30.41
C LEU A 11 -44.35 -17.76 -30.05
N SER A 12 -44.10 -18.85 -30.77
CA SER A 12 -42.90 -19.67 -30.62
C SER A 12 -41.63 -18.94 -31.06
N GLU A 13 -41.71 -18.11 -32.09
CA GLU A 13 -40.55 -17.36 -32.61
C GLU A 13 -40.15 -16.26 -31.63
N LEU A 14 -41.12 -15.52 -31.07
CA LEU A 14 -40.86 -14.51 -30.04
C LEU A 14 -40.21 -15.10 -28.77
N GLY A 15 -40.69 -16.27 -28.32
CA GLY A 15 -40.10 -16.96 -27.18
C GLY A 15 -38.65 -17.38 -27.43
N SER A 16 -38.36 -17.89 -28.63
CA SER A 16 -36.99 -18.28 -28.99
C SER A 16 -36.03 -17.09 -29.08
N ILE A 17 -36.48 -15.95 -29.63
CA ILE A 17 -35.69 -14.71 -29.68
C ILE A 17 -35.38 -14.22 -28.27
N PHE A 18 -36.37 -14.23 -27.37
CA PHE A 18 -36.16 -13.81 -25.99
C PHE A 18 -35.14 -14.71 -25.27
N LEU A 19 -35.23 -16.04 -25.45
CA LEU A 19 -34.28 -17.01 -24.90
C LEU A 19 -32.86 -16.82 -25.45
N LEU A 20 -32.72 -16.55 -26.75
CA LEU A 20 -31.42 -16.26 -27.33
C LEU A 20 -30.83 -14.97 -26.77
N ILE A 21 -31.62 -13.89 -26.66
CA ILE A 21 -31.13 -12.61 -26.13
C ILE A 21 -30.75 -12.74 -24.65
N THR A 22 -31.58 -13.39 -23.83
CA THR A 22 -31.29 -13.57 -22.40
C THR A 22 -30.16 -14.57 -22.17
N GLY A 23 -30.11 -15.65 -22.93
CA GLY A 23 -29.03 -16.63 -22.85
C GLY A 23 -27.68 -16.04 -23.27
N PHE A 24 -27.64 -15.37 -24.42
CA PHE A 24 -26.42 -14.75 -24.93
C PHE A 24 -26.01 -13.52 -24.13
N GLY A 25 -26.97 -12.71 -23.71
CA GLY A 25 -26.74 -11.55 -22.84
C GLY A 25 -26.23 -11.98 -21.46
N GLY A 26 -26.84 -13.00 -20.86
CA GLY A 26 -26.38 -13.57 -19.59
C GLY A 26 -24.98 -14.17 -19.70
N TRP A 27 -24.70 -14.90 -20.79
CA TRP A 27 -23.37 -15.44 -21.06
C TRP A 27 -22.32 -14.34 -21.25
N PHE A 28 -22.65 -13.28 -21.98
CA PHE A 28 -21.76 -12.14 -22.19
C PHE A 28 -21.46 -11.38 -20.89
N ILE A 29 -22.48 -11.12 -20.07
CA ILE A 29 -22.31 -10.51 -18.74
C ILE A 29 -21.42 -11.38 -17.84
N TRP A 30 -21.64 -12.69 -17.86
CA TRP A 30 -20.80 -13.63 -17.13
C TRP A 30 -19.34 -13.58 -17.59
N LEU A 31 -19.10 -13.51 -18.90
CA LEU A 31 -17.77 -13.44 -19.49
C LEU A 31 -17.04 -12.16 -19.08
N VAL A 32 -17.71 -11.00 -19.16
CA VAL A 32 -17.16 -9.71 -18.71
C VAL A 32 -16.83 -9.75 -17.21
N ASN A 33 -17.72 -10.28 -16.38
CA ASN A 33 -17.46 -10.38 -14.94
C ASN A 33 -16.30 -11.32 -14.61
N HIS A 34 -16.17 -12.44 -15.34
CA HIS A 34 -15.12 -13.41 -15.09
C HIS A 34 -13.73 -12.91 -15.52
N PHE A 35 -13.63 -12.29 -16.71
CA PHE A 35 -12.35 -11.89 -17.28
C PHE A 35 -11.92 -10.47 -16.91
N ILE A 36 -12.84 -9.56 -16.58
CA ILE A 36 -12.50 -8.18 -16.28
C ILE A 36 -12.70 -7.91 -14.79
N THR A 37 -13.92 -8.08 -14.28
CA THR A 37 -14.26 -7.64 -12.92
C THR A 37 -13.48 -8.39 -11.85
N ARG A 38 -13.36 -9.72 -11.94
CA ARG A 38 -12.61 -10.54 -10.97
C ARG A 38 -11.12 -10.16 -10.89
N PRO A 39 -10.34 -10.17 -12.00
CA PRO A 39 -8.93 -9.80 -11.91
C PRO A 39 -8.72 -8.34 -11.51
N LEU A 40 -9.66 -7.43 -11.82
CA LEU A 40 -9.59 -6.05 -11.33
C LEU A 40 -9.77 -5.99 -9.81
N GLN A 41 -10.74 -6.71 -9.25
CA GLN A 41 -10.95 -6.78 -7.80
C GLN A 41 -9.74 -7.38 -7.10
N ASP A 42 -9.16 -8.46 -7.63
CA ASP A 42 -7.96 -9.07 -7.07
C ASP A 42 -6.77 -8.11 -7.11
N SER A 43 -6.62 -7.34 -8.20
CA SER A 43 -5.58 -6.32 -8.34
C SER A 43 -5.76 -5.18 -7.33
N ILE A 44 -7.01 -4.73 -7.13
CA ILE A 44 -7.34 -3.69 -6.14
C ILE A 44 -7.06 -4.18 -4.72
N ASN A 45 -7.44 -5.42 -4.40
CA ASN A 45 -7.19 -6.02 -3.09
C ASN A 45 -5.69 -6.18 -2.82
N ASN A 46 -4.92 -6.64 -3.80
CA ASN A 46 -3.46 -6.75 -3.68
C ASN A 46 -2.79 -5.39 -3.52
N LEU A 47 -3.26 -4.37 -4.23
CA LEU A 47 -2.76 -3.01 -4.08
C LEU A 47 -3.09 -2.45 -2.68
N ALA A 48 -4.31 -2.65 -2.19
CA ALA A 48 -4.71 -2.24 -0.85
C ALA A 48 -3.85 -2.90 0.24
N ASN A 49 -3.59 -4.21 0.11
CA ASN A 49 -2.70 -4.95 1.02
C ASN A 49 -1.27 -4.41 0.95
N THR A 50 -0.75 -4.19 -0.26
CA THR A 50 0.63 -3.65 -0.44
C THR A 50 0.77 -2.25 0.16
N VAL A 51 -0.24 -1.39 0.01
CA VAL A 51 -0.25 -0.05 0.63
C VAL A 51 -0.33 -0.15 2.16
N GLN A 52 -1.09 -1.10 2.68
CA GLN A 52 -1.18 -1.34 4.12
C GLN A 52 0.15 -1.85 4.70
N ASP A 53 0.81 -2.77 4.01
CA ASP A 53 2.13 -3.29 4.37
C ASP A 53 3.18 -2.20 4.28
N PHE A 54 3.16 -1.37 3.24
CA PHE A 54 4.05 -0.21 3.11
C PHE A 54 3.86 0.78 4.26
N LYS A 55 2.61 1.08 4.65
CA LYS A 55 2.31 1.95 5.79
C LYS A 55 2.80 1.38 7.11
N ASN A 56 2.71 0.06 7.30
CA ASN A 56 3.20 -0.60 8.50
C ASN A 56 4.73 -0.62 8.53
N SER A 57 5.39 -0.97 7.41
CA SER A 57 6.85 -0.93 7.26
C SER A 57 7.40 0.48 7.49
N SER A 58 6.77 1.50 6.90
CA SER A 58 7.18 2.90 7.07
C SER A 58 7.04 3.39 8.51
N LYS A 59 6.05 2.92 9.26
CA LYS A 59 5.94 3.22 10.70
C LYS A 59 7.05 2.56 11.52
N GLU A 60 7.39 1.32 11.19
CA GLU A 60 8.49 0.59 11.85
C GLU A 60 9.82 1.28 11.57
N GLU A 61 10.11 1.60 10.30
CA GLU A 61 11.31 2.34 9.88
C GLU A 61 11.40 3.73 10.54
N HIS A 62 10.28 4.46 10.64
CA HIS A 62 10.27 5.74 11.35
C HIS A 62 10.56 5.59 12.85
N ARG A 63 10.09 4.51 13.48
CA ARG A 63 10.39 4.22 14.88
C ARG A 63 11.87 3.88 15.07
N GLU A 64 12.42 3.02 14.22
CA GLU A 64 13.84 2.67 14.24
C GLU A 64 14.73 3.88 13.96
N PHE A 65 14.36 4.72 13.00
CA PHE A 65 15.08 5.94 12.69
C PHE A 65 15.08 6.90 13.88
N LYS A 66 13.94 7.06 14.56
CA LYS A 66 13.85 7.88 15.77
C LYS A 66 14.74 7.35 16.89
N GLU A 67 14.74 6.03 17.14
CA GLU A 67 15.62 5.42 18.14
C GLU A 67 17.11 5.58 17.81
N HIS A 68 17.47 5.45 16.53
CA HIS A 68 18.83 5.70 16.07
C HIS A 68 19.23 7.16 16.25
N PHE A 69 18.32 8.09 15.98
CA PHE A 69 18.57 9.53 16.17
C PHE A 69 18.77 9.87 17.66
N GLU A 70 17.92 9.35 18.54
CA GLU A 70 18.08 9.54 20.00
C GLU A 70 19.40 8.95 20.52
N LYS A 71 19.83 7.79 19.99
CA LYS A 71 21.15 7.21 20.33
C LYS A 71 22.31 8.06 19.82
N LEU A 72 22.17 8.66 18.63
CA LEU A 72 23.18 9.54 18.07
C LEU A 72 23.30 10.84 18.87
N ASP A 73 22.17 11.46 19.24
CA ASP A 73 22.15 12.66 20.09
C ASP A 73 22.84 12.39 21.43
N LYS A 74 22.50 11.28 22.09
CA LYS A 74 23.11 10.92 23.37
C LYS A 74 24.63 10.70 23.26
N LYS A 75 25.08 10.05 22.18
CA LYS A 75 26.53 9.88 21.93
C LYS A 75 27.22 11.21 21.66
N LEU A 76 26.54 12.13 21.00
CA LEU A 76 27.07 13.46 20.70
C LEU A 76 27.24 14.27 22.00
N GLU A 77 26.23 14.24 22.87
CA GLU A 77 26.28 14.86 24.20
C GLU A 77 27.42 14.28 25.06
N GLU A 78 27.59 12.96 25.08
CA GLU A 78 28.72 12.30 25.77
C GLU A 78 30.08 12.73 25.19
N HIS A 79 30.17 12.92 23.88
CA HIS A 79 31.38 13.38 23.21
C HIS A 79 31.71 14.84 23.53
N GLU A 80 30.72 15.73 23.56
CA GLU A 80 30.91 17.14 23.94
C GLU A 80 31.36 17.28 25.39
N LEU A 81 30.78 16.48 26.29
CA LEU A 81 31.13 16.46 27.71
C LEU A 81 32.58 15.98 27.90
N LYS A 82 32.99 14.97 27.14
CA LYS A 82 34.38 14.49 27.13
C LYS A 82 35.36 15.53 26.58
N LEU A 83 35.04 16.19 25.46
CA LEU A 83 35.86 17.26 24.91
C LEU A 83 36.02 18.43 25.88
N THR A 84 34.96 18.79 26.60
CA THR A 84 35.00 19.84 27.62
C THR A 84 35.94 19.44 28.76
N LYS A 85 35.83 18.21 29.25
CA LYS A 85 36.72 17.68 30.29
C LYS A 85 38.18 17.61 29.83
N ASP A 86 38.43 17.12 28.63
CA ASP A 86 39.78 17.03 28.06
C ASP A 86 40.40 18.44 27.90
N ASN A 87 39.60 19.44 27.52
CA ASN A 87 40.04 20.84 27.42
C ASN A 87 40.36 21.46 28.80
N GLU A 88 39.57 21.16 29.83
CA GLU A 88 39.88 21.55 31.21
C GLU A 88 41.18 20.90 31.70
N GLU A 89 41.37 19.61 31.44
CA GLU A 89 42.57 18.88 31.84
C GLU A 89 43.83 19.47 31.16
N ILE A 90 43.77 19.78 29.86
CA ILE A 90 44.84 20.45 29.14
C ILE A 90 45.16 21.82 29.75
N LYS A 91 44.16 22.64 30.07
CA LYS A 91 44.37 23.94 30.73
C LYS A 91 45.07 23.79 32.07
N THR A 92 44.68 22.82 32.89
CA THR A 92 45.32 22.58 34.19
C THR A 92 46.76 22.07 34.07
N LEU A 93 47.06 21.25 33.06
CA LEU A 93 48.42 20.81 32.77
C LEU A 93 49.30 21.95 32.26
N PHE A 94 48.73 22.86 31.45
CA PHE A 94 49.45 24.01 30.92
C PHE A 94 49.78 25.04 32.02
N ASN A 95 48.81 25.39 32.88
CA ASN A 95 49.07 26.28 34.02
C ASN A 95 50.13 25.71 34.98
N ARG A 96 50.11 24.40 35.23
CA ARG A 96 51.09 23.74 36.11
C ARG A 96 52.51 23.75 35.54
N LYS A 97 52.65 23.95 34.22
CA LYS A 97 53.93 24.00 33.52
C LYS A 97 54.51 25.43 33.47
N GLU A 98 53.67 26.47 33.55
CA GLU A 98 54.14 27.87 33.60
C GLU A 98 54.57 28.32 35.02
N GLU A 99 54.15 27.61 36.07
CA GLU A 99 54.50 27.91 37.47
C GLU A 99 55.76 27.17 37.99
N GLY A 100 56.46 26.40 37.14
CA GLY A 100 57.69 25.67 37.49
C GLY A 100 58.86 26.02 36.58
#